data_AF-A0A531KNE7-F1
#
_entry.id   AF-A0A531KNE7-F1
#
_cell.length_a   1.000
_cell.length_b   1.000
_cell.length_c   1.000
_cell.angle_alpha   90.00
_cell.angle_beta   90.00
_cell.angle_gamma   90.00
#
_symmetry.space_group_name_H-M   'P 1'
#
loop_
_entity.id
_entity.type
_entity.pdbx_description
1 polymer ?
#
loop_
_entity_poly.entity_id
_entity_poly.type
_entity_poly.pdbx_seq_one_letter_code
_entity_poly.pdbx_strand_id
1 'polypeptide(L)'
;VTVPSMIIGAWQEAYGGAAMANVRMFTHFMQNVKNKKLVLMNGDHGINGPGPRGYSLVDKERMKFLDRWVKGVKNGIDSEPPITVYWEVQQPEGDPKKSVEGWVTHHNTWPDPKVERRTFYLTADAQISPEKPGANSNEGSRAYLYPTGTELYGDNQQFQVRPYSRGVLNYRTAPVTSDMVLLGNPEVVLYLSIDNGDDADVELTLKDVAPDGVLFVQSGLLRASLRA
;
A
#
# COMPACT_ATOMS: atom_id res chain seq x y z
N VAL A 1 7.60 -22.75 14.90
CA VAL A 1 8.03 -22.96 13.50
C VAL A 1 9.50 -22.58 13.40
N THR A 2 10.36 -23.49 12.93
CA THR A 2 11.83 -23.29 12.82
C THR A 2 12.33 -23.23 11.38
N VAL A 3 11.42 -23.34 10.41
CA VAL A 3 11.74 -23.35 8.98
C VAL A 3 12.07 -21.93 8.51
N PRO A 4 13.21 -21.70 7.84
CA PRO A 4 13.48 -20.42 7.21
C PRO A 4 12.34 -20.02 6.27
N SER A 5 11.84 -18.80 6.41
CA SER A 5 10.63 -18.37 5.72
C SER A 5 10.81 -17.00 5.07
N MET A 6 10.43 -16.86 3.81
CA MET A 6 10.44 -15.58 3.09
C MET A 6 9.02 -15.23 2.66
N ILE A 7 8.63 -13.99 2.91
CA ILE A 7 7.38 -13.39 2.42
C ILE A 7 7.76 -12.30 1.41
N ILE A 8 7.13 -12.32 0.24
CA ILE A 8 7.24 -11.27 -0.77
C ILE A 8 5.86 -10.65 -0.94
N GLY A 9 5.77 -9.33 -0.82
CA GLY A 9 4.53 -8.58 -0.94
C GLY A 9 4.63 -7.45 -1.95
N ALA A 10 3.48 -7.15 -2.57
CA ALA A 10 3.31 -6.03 -3.48
C ALA A 10 2.24 -5.08 -2.92
N TRP A 11 2.48 -3.77 -2.95
CA TRP A 11 1.59 -2.77 -2.35
C TRP A 11 0.28 -2.59 -3.13
N GLN A 12 0.32 -2.67 -4.46
CA GLN A 12 -0.85 -2.42 -5.34
C GLN A 12 -1.56 -3.71 -5.72
N GLU A 13 -1.55 -4.70 -4.81
CA GLU A 13 -2.26 -5.95 -5.05
C GLU A 13 -3.78 -5.77 -4.95
N ALA A 14 -4.47 -6.10 -6.05
CA ALA A 14 -5.87 -5.81 -6.34
C ALA A 14 -6.88 -6.54 -5.44
N TYR A 15 -6.48 -7.64 -4.79
CA TYR A 15 -7.37 -8.38 -3.90
C TYR A 15 -7.42 -7.84 -2.46
N GLY A 16 -6.86 -6.66 -2.21
CA GLY A 16 -7.06 -5.89 -0.98
C GLY A 16 -6.46 -6.56 0.26
N GLY A 17 -5.43 -5.94 0.84
CA GLY A 17 -4.93 -6.35 2.15
C GLY A 17 -3.92 -7.50 2.15
N ALA A 18 -3.48 -8.02 1.00
CA ALA A 18 -2.38 -8.99 0.95
C ALA A 18 -1.07 -8.41 1.53
N ALA A 19 -0.74 -7.15 1.20
CA ALA A 19 0.41 -6.47 1.79
C ALA A 19 0.29 -6.32 3.32
N MET A 20 -0.89 -5.92 3.81
CA MET A 20 -1.19 -5.86 5.24
C MET A 20 -1.07 -7.24 5.90
N ALA A 21 -1.63 -8.28 5.29
CA ALA A 21 -1.58 -9.65 5.78
C ALA A 21 -0.14 -10.18 5.83
N ASN A 22 0.67 -9.90 4.81
CA ASN A 22 2.09 -10.24 4.74
C ASN A 22 2.87 -9.62 5.91
N VAL A 23 2.69 -8.32 6.13
CA VAL A 23 3.27 -7.61 7.27
C VAL A 23 2.80 -8.19 8.60
N ARG A 24 1.50 -8.48 8.75
CA ARG A 24 0.93 -9.06 9.98
C ARG A 24 1.47 -10.47 10.24
N MET A 25 1.59 -11.30 9.20
CA MET A 25 2.23 -12.62 9.28
C MET A 25 3.67 -12.50 9.76
N PHE A 26 4.44 -11.60 9.16
CA PHE A 26 5.84 -11.41 9.47
C PHE A 26 6.08 -10.89 10.91
N THR A 27 5.27 -9.92 11.35
CA THR A 27 5.45 -9.22 12.63
C THR A 27 4.83 -9.97 13.81
N HIS A 28 3.64 -10.56 13.64
CA HIS A 28 2.90 -11.18 14.73
C HIS A 28 3.10 -12.69 14.79
N PHE A 29 2.88 -13.39 13.69
CA PHE A 29 2.87 -14.86 13.66
C PHE A 29 4.28 -15.47 13.51
N MET A 30 5.20 -14.73 12.89
CA MET A 30 6.58 -15.17 12.66
C MET A 30 7.58 -14.56 13.66
N GLN A 31 7.14 -14.01 14.79
CA GLN A 31 8.04 -13.38 15.78
C GLN A 31 9.18 -14.30 16.25
N ASN A 32 8.91 -15.61 16.35
CA ASN A 32 9.89 -16.61 16.82
C ASN A 32 10.64 -17.32 15.68
N VAL A 33 10.42 -16.94 14.41
CA VAL A 33 11.16 -17.51 13.28
C VAL A 33 12.50 -16.78 13.15
N LYS A 34 13.59 -17.46 13.51
CA LYS A 34 14.94 -16.89 13.51
C LYS A 34 15.36 -16.39 12.12
N ASN A 35 15.16 -17.22 11.10
CA ASN A 35 15.56 -16.92 9.72
C ASN A 35 14.31 -16.54 8.92
N LYS A 36 13.97 -15.26 8.92
CA LYS A 36 12.84 -14.76 8.15
C LYS A 36 13.21 -13.54 7.31
N LYS A 37 12.59 -13.43 6.13
CA LYS A 37 12.72 -12.26 5.26
C LYS A 37 11.34 -11.74 4.83
N LEU A 38 11.18 -10.44 4.82
CA LEU A 38 10.05 -9.73 4.21
C LEU A 38 10.61 -8.84 3.11
N VAL A 39 10.14 -9.04 1.89
CA VAL A 39 10.48 -8.21 0.73
C VAL A 39 9.22 -7.52 0.25
N LEU A 40 9.27 -6.20 0.11
CA LEU A 40 8.11 -5.37 -0.25
C LEU A 40 8.46 -4.43 -1.40
N MET A 41 7.53 -4.22 -2.32
CA MET A 41 7.70 -3.32 -3.48
C MET A 41 6.38 -2.90 -4.11
N ASN A 42 6.41 -1.92 -5.03
CA ASN A 42 5.26 -1.59 -5.88
C ASN A 42 5.01 -2.70 -6.94
N GLY A 43 3.74 -2.88 -7.31
CA GLY A 43 3.28 -3.88 -8.27
C GLY A 43 1.98 -4.58 -7.85
N ASP A 44 1.45 -5.39 -8.75
CA ASP A 44 0.21 -6.16 -8.61
C ASP A 44 0.48 -7.64 -8.22
N HIS A 45 -0.56 -8.48 -8.26
CA HIS A 45 -0.45 -9.93 -8.10
C HIS A 45 0.66 -10.57 -8.97
N GLY A 46 0.85 -10.06 -10.18
CA GLY A 46 1.68 -10.66 -11.22
C GLY A 46 3.17 -10.63 -10.92
N ILE A 47 3.63 -9.66 -10.12
CA ILE A 47 5.08 -9.45 -9.90
C ILE A 47 5.74 -10.61 -9.15
N ASN A 48 4.96 -11.33 -8.34
CA ASN A 48 5.46 -12.39 -7.46
C ASN A 48 5.52 -13.77 -8.15
N GLY A 49 4.77 -13.96 -9.23
CA GLY A 49 4.58 -15.25 -9.87
C GLY A 49 5.81 -15.71 -10.68
N PRO A 50 6.03 -17.03 -10.81
CA PRO A 50 6.93 -17.52 -11.85
C PRO A 50 6.28 -17.24 -13.22
N GLY A 51 7.04 -16.69 -14.16
CA GLY A 51 6.56 -16.46 -15.53
C GLY A 51 6.81 -15.04 -16.06
N PRO A 52 6.16 -14.67 -17.18
CA PRO A 52 6.50 -13.47 -17.94
C PRO A 52 6.17 -12.15 -17.23
N ARG A 53 5.28 -12.16 -16.23
CA ARG A 53 4.93 -10.96 -15.45
C ARG A 53 5.79 -10.76 -14.19
N GLY A 54 6.52 -11.79 -13.76
CA GLY A 54 7.29 -11.74 -12.52
C GLY A 54 8.52 -10.85 -12.64
N TYR A 55 8.79 -10.04 -11.63
CA TYR A 55 9.96 -9.16 -11.61
C TYR A 55 11.25 -9.94 -11.45
N SER A 56 12.31 -9.56 -12.18
CA SER A 56 13.62 -10.19 -12.00
C SER A 56 14.24 -9.89 -10.64
N LEU A 57 13.86 -8.78 -9.99
CA LEU A 57 14.22 -8.50 -8.59
C LEU A 57 13.67 -9.56 -7.62
N VAL A 58 12.41 -9.96 -7.81
CA VAL A 58 11.77 -11.02 -7.03
C VAL A 58 12.50 -12.36 -7.24
N ASP A 59 12.86 -12.66 -8.49
CA ASP A 59 13.63 -13.87 -8.83
C ASP A 59 15.00 -13.86 -8.14
N LYS A 60 15.72 -12.71 -8.14
CA LYS A 60 17.02 -12.56 -7.44
C LYS A 60 16.90 -12.80 -5.93
N GLU A 61 15.92 -12.19 -5.27
CA GLU A 61 15.69 -12.38 -3.83
C GLU A 61 15.33 -13.83 -3.50
N ARG A 62 14.46 -14.46 -4.31
CA ARG A 62 14.11 -15.88 -4.16
C ARG A 62 15.32 -16.78 -4.33
N MET A 63 16.14 -16.56 -5.35
CA MET A 63 17.33 -17.36 -5.59
C MET A 63 18.35 -17.19 -4.47
N LYS A 64 18.59 -15.97 -4.00
CA LYS A 64 19.47 -15.68 -2.86
C LYS A 64 19.01 -16.40 -1.60
N PHE A 65 17.70 -16.41 -1.33
CA PHE A 65 17.13 -17.11 -0.19
C PHE A 65 17.26 -18.64 -0.30
N LEU A 66 16.89 -19.21 -1.45
CA LEU A 66 16.96 -20.65 -1.68
C LEU A 66 18.41 -21.17 -1.73
N ASP A 67 19.34 -20.41 -2.31
CA ASP A 67 20.76 -20.76 -2.32
C ASP A 67 21.29 -20.92 -0.89
N ARG A 68 20.86 -20.07 0.05
CA ARG A 68 21.26 -20.21 1.46
C ARG A 68 20.67 -21.43 2.13
N TRP A 69 19.35 -21.59 2.05
CA TRP A 69 18.61 -22.53 2.92
C TRP A 69 18.33 -23.89 2.29
N VAL A 70 18.44 -24.02 0.98
CA VAL A 70 18.29 -25.29 0.24
C VAL A 70 19.65 -25.82 -0.20
N LYS A 71 20.51 -24.96 -0.77
CA LYS A 71 21.83 -25.38 -1.28
C LYS A 71 22.96 -25.24 -0.25
N GLY A 72 22.74 -24.53 0.86
CA GLY A 72 23.75 -24.31 1.90
C GLY A 72 24.81 -23.27 1.55
N VAL A 73 24.62 -22.47 0.49
CA VAL A 73 25.59 -21.45 0.05
C VAL A 73 25.69 -20.33 1.09
N LYS A 74 26.92 -19.99 1.51
CA LYS A 74 27.17 -18.87 2.44
C LYS A 74 27.20 -17.55 1.69
N ASN A 75 26.03 -16.97 1.42
CA ASN A 75 25.87 -15.73 0.65
C ASN A 75 25.54 -14.49 1.51
N GLY A 76 25.58 -14.61 2.84
CA GLY A 76 25.40 -13.48 3.77
C GLY A 76 23.97 -13.07 4.07
N ILE A 77 22.95 -13.66 3.41
CA ILE A 77 21.53 -13.29 3.62
C ILE A 77 21.07 -13.47 5.08
N ASP A 78 21.71 -14.37 5.84
CA ASP A 78 21.46 -14.61 7.26
C ASP A 78 22.03 -13.54 8.21
N SER A 79 22.79 -12.57 7.69
CA SER A 79 23.31 -11.43 8.44
C SER A 79 22.66 -10.10 8.05
N GLU A 80 21.80 -10.09 7.04
CA GLU A 80 21.11 -8.89 6.57
C GLU A 80 19.89 -8.55 7.42
N PRO A 81 19.45 -7.28 7.46
CA PRO A 81 18.17 -6.93 8.05
C PRO A 81 17.04 -7.78 7.42
N PRO A 82 16.08 -8.23 8.23
CA PRO A 82 15.08 -9.20 7.80
C PRO A 82 13.98 -8.56 6.94
N ILE A 83 13.97 -7.24 6.73
CA ILE A 83 13.02 -6.54 5.88
C ILE A 83 13.77 -5.74 4.82
N THR A 84 13.39 -5.90 3.56
CA THR A 84 13.86 -5.13 2.41
C THR A 84 12.65 -4.48 1.74
N VAL A 85 12.71 -3.16 1.53
CA VAL A 85 11.72 -2.43 0.74
C VAL A 85 12.41 -1.90 -0.51
N TYR A 86 11.94 -2.36 -1.66
CA TYR A 86 12.31 -1.78 -2.96
C TYR A 86 11.29 -0.70 -3.30
N TRP A 87 11.80 0.49 -3.57
CA TRP A 87 10.99 1.65 -3.87
C TRP A 87 11.04 1.97 -5.35
N GLU A 88 9.92 2.44 -5.87
CA GLU A 88 9.79 2.90 -7.26
C GLU A 88 10.41 1.92 -8.25
N VAL A 89 10.09 0.63 -8.11
CA VAL A 89 10.52 -0.40 -9.05
C VAL A 89 9.92 -0.09 -10.42
N GLN A 90 10.81 0.11 -11.38
CA GLN A 90 10.49 0.42 -12.76
C GLN A 90 10.65 -0.82 -13.63
N GLN A 91 9.94 -0.83 -14.75
CA GLN A 91 10.06 -1.83 -15.81
C GLN A 91 10.55 -1.12 -17.07
N PRO A 92 11.88 -0.97 -17.27
CA PRO A 92 12.42 -0.37 -18.48
C PRO A 92 11.83 -1.04 -19.72
N GLU A 93 11.38 -0.22 -20.68
CA GLU A 93 10.71 -0.68 -21.92
C GLU A 93 9.41 -1.50 -21.68
N GLY A 94 8.85 -1.45 -20.47
CA GLY A 94 7.70 -2.29 -20.08
C GLY A 94 8.07 -3.75 -19.86
N ASP A 95 9.36 -4.08 -19.70
CA ASP A 95 9.82 -5.44 -19.48
C ASP A 95 10.00 -5.73 -17.97
N PRO A 96 9.14 -6.56 -17.35
CA PRO A 96 9.27 -6.92 -15.94
C PRO A 96 10.55 -7.73 -15.64
N LYS A 97 11.15 -8.38 -16.64
CA LYS A 97 12.44 -9.07 -16.48
C LYS A 97 13.62 -8.11 -16.42
N LYS A 98 13.43 -6.85 -16.80
CA LYS A 98 14.38 -5.75 -16.59
C LYS A 98 14.07 -4.93 -15.34
N SER A 99 13.18 -5.41 -14.46
CA SER A 99 12.78 -4.68 -13.25
C SER A 99 14.00 -4.17 -12.47
N VAL A 100 14.00 -2.88 -12.16
CA VAL A 100 15.07 -2.20 -11.43
C VAL A 100 14.44 -1.27 -10.40
N GLU A 101 15.01 -1.23 -9.21
CA GLU A 101 14.59 -0.35 -8.14
C GLU A 101 14.98 1.10 -8.41
N GLY A 102 14.17 2.05 -7.92
CA GLY A 102 14.63 3.43 -7.76
C GLY A 102 15.65 3.52 -6.61
N TRP A 103 15.28 2.96 -5.45
CA TRP A 103 16.20 2.77 -4.31
C TRP A 103 15.74 1.63 -3.40
N VAL A 104 16.58 1.28 -2.43
CA VAL A 104 16.32 0.21 -1.45
C VAL A 104 16.49 0.72 -0.04
N THR A 105 15.59 0.33 0.86
CA THR A 105 15.77 0.48 2.30
C THR A 105 15.73 -0.88 3.00
N HIS A 106 16.48 -1.00 4.09
CA HIS A 106 16.56 -2.21 4.89
C HIS A 106 16.17 -1.90 6.34
N HIS A 107 15.35 -2.76 6.94
CA HIS A 107 14.78 -2.53 8.27
C HIS A 107 14.92 -3.75 9.17
N ASN A 108 15.16 -3.51 10.45
CA ASN A 108 15.24 -4.56 11.48
C ASN A 108 13.86 -4.91 12.07
N THR A 109 12.96 -3.95 12.08
CA THR A 109 11.60 -4.09 12.62
C THR A 109 10.60 -3.45 11.68
N TRP A 110 9.34 -3.88 11.80
CA TRP A 110 8.22 -3.24 11.12
C TRP A 110 7.11 -2.93 12.12
N PRO A 111 6.61 -1.68 12.17
CA PRO A 111 7.14 -0.51 11.46
C PRO A 111 8.58 -0.17 11.90
N ASP A 112 9.31 0.57 11.06
CA ASP A 112 10.61 1.12 11.46
C ASP A 112 10.38 2.17 12.56
N PRO A 113 11.13 2.17 13.68
CA PRO A 113 10.93 3.12 14.78
C PRO A 113 11.16 4.58 14.38
N LYS A 114 11.81 4.83 13.24
CA LYS A 114 12.00 6.17 12.66
C LYS A 114 10.78 6.66 11.89
N VAL A 115 9.78 5.82 11.63
CA VAL A 115 8.54 6.23 10.96
C VAL A 115 7.69 7.06 11.91
N GLU A 116 7.45 8.30 11.53
CA GLU A 116 6.54 9.21 12.23
C GLU A 116 5.11 9.05 11.72
N ARG A 117 4.16 8.84 12.63
CA ARG A 117 2.73 8.94 12.30
C ARG A 117 2.32 10.41 12.26
N ARG A 118 1.80 10.85 11.12
CA ARG A 118 1.26 12.20 10.91
C ARG A 118 -0.24 12.14 10.67
N THR A 119 -0.99 12.93 11.42
CA THR A 119 -2.44 13.05 11.26
C THR A 119 -2.75 14.15 10.27
N PHE A 120 -3.64 13.83 9.33
CA PHE A 120 -4.28 14.80 8.46
C PHE A 120 -5.80 14.72 8.65
N TYR A 121 -6.46 15.84 8.40
CA TYR A 121 -7.91 16.01 8.55
C TYR A 121 -8.54 16.21 7.19
N LEU A 122 -9.68 15.54 6.96
CA LEU A 122 -10.54 15.79 5.81
C LEU A 122 -11.44 16.99 6.12
N THR A 123 -11.49 17.97 5.22
CA THR A 123 -12.21 19.22 5.44
C THR A 123 -13.41 19.39 4.51
N ALA A 124 -14.33 20.27 4.90
CA ALA A 124 -15.55 20.63 4.18
C ALA A 124 -15.31 21.06 2.73
N ASP A 125 -14.21 21.79 2.51
CA ASP A 125 -13.76 22.36 1.24
C ASP A 125 -12.88 21.39 0.43
N ALA A 126 -13.03 20.08 0.71
CA ALA A 126 -12.37 19.00 -0.01
C ALA A 126 -10.83 18.97 0.12
N GLN A 127 -10.30 19.46 1.24
CA GLN A 127 -8.86 19.41 1.51
C GLN A 127 -8.47 18.27 2.45
N ILE A 128 -7.20 17.89 2.38
CA ILE A 128 -6.47 17.07 3.35
C ILE A 128 -5.45 18.01 4.00
N SER A 129 -5.66 18.36 5.27
CA SER A 129 -4.87 19.39 5.96
C SER A 129 -4.27 18.85 7.26
N PRO A 130 -3.01 19.21 7.60
CA PRO A 130 -2.43 18.88 8.91
C PRO A 130 -3.03 19.72 10.04
N GLU A 131 -3.66 20.86 9.73
CA GLU A 131 -4.37 21.69 10.69
C GLU A 131 -5.74 21.10 11.01
N LYS A 132 -6.02 20.94 12.31
CA LYS A 132 -7.33 20.51 12.76
C LYS A 132 -8.36 21.60 12.41
N PRO A 133 -9.45 21.27 11.69
CA PRO A 133 -10.48 22.25 11.36
C PRO A 133 -11.15 22.78 12.64
N GLY A 134 -11.58 24.04 12.61
CA GLY A 134 -12.43 24.63 13.65
C GLY A 134 -13.75 23.88 13.77
N ALA A 135 -14.28 23.73 14.98
CA ALA A 135 -15.42 22.86 15.24
C ALA A 135 -16.75 23.62 15.23
N ASN A 136 -17.68 23.15 14.38
CA ASN A 136 -19.12 23.11 14.65
C ASN A 136 -19.62 21.74 14.16
N SER A 137 -20.40 21.02 14.97
CA SER A 137 -20.72 19.60 14.72
C SER A 137 -21.46 19.32 13.40
N ASN A 138 -22.09 20.34 12.82
CA ASN A 138 -22.84 20.27 11.58
C ASN A 138 -22.20 21.07 10.43
N GLU A 139 -21.07 21.74 10.66
CA GLU A 139 -20.36 22.45 9.60
C GLU A 139 -19.28 21.54 9.04
N GLY A 140 -19.40 21.23 7.75
CA GLY A 140 -18.35 20.57 7.00
C GLY A 140 -18.53 19.08 6.69
N SER A 141 -19.74 18.55 6.82
CA SER A 141 -20.10 17.26 6.22
C SER A 141 -20.10 17.36 4.69
N ARG A 142 -19.59 16.32 4.02
CA ARG A 142 -19.74 16.13 2.57
C ARG A 142 -20.51 14.85 2.32
N ALA A 143 -21.35 14.85 1.28
CA ALA A 143 -22.22 13.73 0.94
C ALA A 143 -22.03 13.28 -0.51
N TYR A 144 -22.28 12.00 -0.76
CA TYR A 144 -22.28 11.38 -2.08
C TYR A 144 -23.42 10.36 -2.16
N LEU A 145 -23.75 9.92 -3.37
CA LEU A 145 -24.79 8.95 -3.66
C LEU A 145 -24.19 7.54 -3.71
N TYR A 146 -24.56 6.69 -2.76
CA TYR A 146 -24.27 5.26 -2.77
C TYR A 146 -25.48 4.47 -3.33
N PRO A 147 -25.30 3.37 -4.08
CA PRO A 147 -24.04 2.75 -4.52
C PRO A 147 -23.62 3.23 -5.91
N THR A 148 -23.33 4.53 -6.06
CA THR A 148 -22.78 5.07 -7.31
C THR A 148 -21.31 5.42 -7.15
N GLY A 149 -20.58 5.53 -8.26
CA GLY A 149 -19.13 5.71 -8.23
C GLY A 149 -18.40 4.37 -8.27
N THR A 150 -17.40 4.27 -9.15
CA THR A 150 -16.50 3.11 -9.23
C THR A 150 -15.14 3.64 -9.60
N GLU A 151 -14.11 3.18 -8.91
CA GLU A 151 -12.73 3.38 -9.35
C GLU A 151 -12.18 2.06 -9.89
N LEU A 152 -11.43 2.13 -10.98
CA LEU A 152 -10.83 0.95 -11.59
C LEU A 152 -9.37 0.87 -11.15
N TYR A 153 -9.08 -0.05 -10.23
CA TYR A 153 -7.73 -0.34 -9.77
C TYR A 153 -7.18 -1.53 -10.58
N GLY A 154 -6.40 -1.24 -11.62
CA GLY A 154 -5.80 -2.28 -12.47
C GLY A 154 -4.53 -1.80 -13.16
N ASP A 155 -4.63 -0.65 -13.81
CA ASP A 155 -3.48 0.09 -14.32
C ASP A 155 -3.70 1.60 -14.10
N ASN A 156 -2.63 2.39 -14.15
CA ASN A 156 -2.70 3.83 -13.90
C ASN A 156 -3.54 4.57 -14.94
N GLN A 157 -3.65 4.08 -16.17
CA GLN A 157 -4.45 4.73 -17.22
C GLN A 157 -5.94 4.54 -16.97
N GLN A 158 -6.37 3.33 -16.59
CA GLN A 158 -7.73 3.07 -16.12
C GLN A 158 -8.07 3.88 -14.89
N PHE A 159 -7.13 3.98 -13.94
CA PHE A 159 -7.32 4.73 -12.71
C PHE A 159 -7.44 6.26 -12.91
N GLN A 160 -6.90 6.78 -14.02
CA GLN A 160 -7.07 8.20 -14.40
C GLN A 160 -8.48 8.52 -14.90
N VAL A 161 -9.30 7.51 -15.23
CA VAL A 161 -10.69 7.73 -15.62
C VAL A 161 -11.45 8.26 -14.41
N ARG A 162 -12.04 9.46 -14.58
CA ARG A 162 -12.77 10.11 -13.48
C ARG A 162 -14.02 9.29 -13.14
N PRO A 163 -14.22 8.93 -11.85
CA PRO A 163 -15.43 8.24 -11.43
C PRO A 163 -16.65 9.17 -11.54
N TYR A 164 -17.84 8.59 -11.43
CA TYR A 164 -19.08 9.37 -11.41
C TYR A 164 -19.07 10.36 -10.25
N SER A 165 -19.15 11.66 -10.56
CA SER A 165 -18.91 12.74 -9.58
C SER A 165 -19.90 12.78 -8.43
N ARG A 166 -21.10 12.21 -8.59
CA ARG A 166 -22.07 12.11 -7.49
C ARG A 166 -21.78 10.95 -6.55
N GLY A 167 -20.95 9.99 -6.94
CA GLY A 167 -20.67 8.77 -6.19
C GLY A 167 -19.37 8.75 -5.41
N VAL A 168 -18.53 9.78 -5.55
CA VAL A 168 -17.18 9.79 -4.96
C VAL A 168 -16.88 11.14 -4.35
N LEU A 169 -16.37 11.13 -3.12
CA LEU A 169 -15.77 12.30 -2.48
C LEU A 169 -14.26 12.29 -2.73
N ASN A 170 -13.75 13.34 -3.36
CA ASN A 170 -12.32 13.55 -3.55
C ASN A 170 -11.81 14.58 -2.54
N TYR A 171 -10.69 14.29 -1.89
CA TYR A 171 -9.96 15.22 -1.01
C TYR A 171 -8.52 15.35 -1.48
N ARG A 172 -7.90 16.53 -1.35
CA ARG A 172 -6.52 16.76 -1.80
C ARG A 172 -5.74 17.59 -0.79
N THR A 173 -4.45 17.31 -0.65
CA THR A 173 -3.54 18.24 0.03
C THR A 173 -3.32 19.49 -0.83
N ALA A 174 -2.75 20.53 -0.25
CA ALA A 174 -2.02 21.52 -1.03
C ALA A 174 -0.89 20.83 -1.82
N PRO A 175 -0.40 21.43 -2.93
CA PRO A 175 0.78 20.92 -3.63
C PRO A 175 1.94 20.72 -2.64
N VAL A 176 2.52 19.52 -2.65
CA VAL A 176 3.66 19.20 -1.79
C VAL A 176 4.87 20.03 -2.20
N THR A 177 5.60 20.58 -1.22
CA THR A 177 6.77 21.44 -1.46
C THR A 177 8.10 20.71 -1.30
N SER A 178 8.05 19.44 -0.89
CA SER A 178 9.22 18.57 -0.70
C SER A 178 8.80 17.11 -0.79
N ASP A 179 9.74 16.26 -1.17
CA ASP A 179 9.53 14.81 -1.23
C ASP A 179 9.11 14.24 0.13
N MET A 180 8.19 13.27 0.10
CA MET A 180 7.68 12.60 1.28
C MET A 180 7.63 11.08 1.04
N VAL A 181 8.35 10.34 1.86
CA VAL A 181 8.30 8.87 1.84
C VAL A 181 7.19 8.39 2.76
N LEU A 182 6.23 7.64 2.21
CA LEU A 182 5.17 6.99 2.96
C LEU A 182 5.50 5.51 3.15
N LEU A 183 5.80 5.13 4.39
CA LEU A 183 6.09 3.74 4.77
C LEU A 183 5.10 3.27 5.85
N GLY A 184 4.41 2.16 5.58
CA GLY A 184 3.54 1.51 6.55
C GLY A 184 2.09 1.41 6.08
N ASN A 185 1.18 1.33 7.05
CA ASN A 185 -0.25 1.15 6.81
C ASN A 185 -0.96 2.47 7.09
N PRO A 186 -1.40 3.23 6.07
CA PRO A 186 -2.25 4.40 6.31
C PRO A 186 -3.55 3.97 6.99
N GLU A 187 -4.03 4.80 7.91
CA GLU A 187 -5.25 4.57 8.68
C GLU A 187 -6.17 5.77 8.48
N VAL A 188 -7.45 5.50 8.26
CA VAL A 188 -8.47 6.54 8.06
C VAL A 188 -9.59 6.30 9.06
N VAL A 189 -9.88 7.32 9.87
CA VAL A 189 -11.02 7.33 10.80
C VAL A 189 -12.10 8.22 10.21
N LEU A 190 -13.26 7.63 9.95
CA LEU A 190 -14.42 8.34 9.40
C LEU A 190 -15.55 8.41 10.43
N TYR A 191 -16.18 9.58 10.51
CA TYR A 191 -17.47 9.76 11.15
C TYR A 191 -18.50 9.90 10.03
N LEU A 192 -19.43 8.95 9.96
CA LEU A 192 -20.38 8.85 8.85
C LEU A 192 -21.81 8.63 9.35
N SER A 193 -22.78 9.09 8.56
CA SER A 193 -24.21 8.81 8.70
C SER A 193 -24.74 8.28 7.37
N ILE A 194 -25.79 7.46 7.43
CA ILE A 194 -26.49 6.92 6.26
C ILE A 194 -27.90 7.51 6.26
N ASP A 195 -28.21 8.31 5.24
CA ASP A 195 -29.51 8.98 5.13
C ASP A 195 -30.63 8.02 4.71
N ASN A 196 -30.29 7.01 3.89
CA ASN A 196 -31.23 6.01 3.39
C ASN A 196 -30.57 4.63 3.34
N GLY A 197 -31.17 3.64 4.01
CA GLY A 197 -30.61 2.30 4.20
C GLY A 197 -30.03 2.09 5.61
N ASP A 198 -29.53 0.89 5.86
CA ASP A 198 -28.99 0.43 7.15
C ASP A 198 -27.50 0.00 7.08
N ASP A 199 -26.93 -0.08 5.88
CA ASP A 199 -25.54 -0.44 5.64
C ASP A 199 -24.97 0.26 4.40
N ALA A 200 -23.64 0.32 4.31
CA ALA A 200 -22.93 0.87 3.17
C ALA A 200 -21.54 0.23 3.05
N ASP A 201 -21.06 0.09 1.82
CA ASP A 201 -19.65 -0.23 1.56
C ASP A 201 -18.87 1.09 1.42
N VAL A 202 -17.81 1.23 2.20
CA VAL A 202 -16.91 2.40 2.17
C VAL A 202 -15.58 1.97 1.58
N GLU A 203 -15.32 2.41 0.35
CA GLU A 203 -14.02 2.25 -0.30
C GLU A 203 -13.23 3.55 -0.22
N LEU A 204 -11.94 3.42 0.07
CA LEU A 204 -10.97 4.50 0.10
C LEU A 204 -9.84 4.17 -0.86
N THR A 205 -9.45 5.15 -1.68
CA THR A 205 -8.24 5.08 -2.50
C THR A 205 -7.29 6.20 -2.12
N LEU A 206 -6.03 5.84 -1.86
CA LEU A 206 -4.92 6.77 -1.71
C LEU A 206 -4.22 6.91 -3.06
N LYS A 207 -3.98 8.15 -3.47
CA LYS A 207 -3.44 8.49 -4.78
C LYS A 207 -2.27 9.46 -4.63
N ASP A 208 -1.30 9.32 -5.52
CA ASP A 208 -0.36 10.38 -5.82
C ASP A 208 -0.81 11.09 -7.11
N VAL A 209 -0.86 12.42 -7.07
CA VAL A 209 -1.45 13.25 -8.13
C VAL A 209 -0.40 14.24 -8.61
N ALA A 210 0.15 13.96 -9.78
CA ALA A 210 1.10 14.81 -10.48
C ALA A 210 0.39 15.58 -11.61
N PRO A 211 1.01 16.66 -12.15
CA PRO A 211 0.46 17.39 -13.29
C PRO A 211 0.23 16.52 -14.54
N ASP A 212 1.03 15.48 -14.72
CA ASP A 212 1.05 14.58 -15.86
C ASP A 212 0.25 13.28 -15.63
N GLY A 213 -0.25 13.03 -14.42
CA GLY A 213 -1.01 11.82 -14.16
C GLY A 213 -1.40 11.58 -12.71
N VAL A 214 -2.11 10.47 -12.51
CA VAL A 214 -2.52 9.97 -11.20
C VAL A 214 -1.99 8.56 -11.03
N LEU A 215 -1.31 8.31 -9.92
CA LEU A 215 -0.78 7.01 -9.53
C LEU A 215 -1.65 6.44 -8.41
N PHE A 216 -2.07 5.19 -8.57
CA PHE A 216 -2.70 4.43 -7.48
C PHE A 216 -1.64 4.01 -6.46
N VAL A 217 -1.85 4.35 -5.18
CA VAL A 217 -0.95 3.99 -4.09
C VAL A 217 -1.48 2.77 -3.34
N GLN A 218 -2.68 2.88 -2.77
CA GLN A 218 -3.31 1.79 -2.02
C GLN A 218 -4.82 2.01 -1.89
N SER A 219 -5.58 0.95 -1.60
CA SER A 219 -7.00 1.03 -1.28
C SER A 219 -7.35 0.29 0.01
N GLY A 220 -8.54 0.59 0.54
CA GLY A 220 -9.17 -0.14 1.63
C GLY A 220 -10.68 -0.14 1.44
N LEU A 221 -11.32 -1.27 1.78
CA LEU A 221 -12.76 -1.45 1.71
C LEU A 221 -13.26 -1.92 3.07
N LEU A 222 -14.30 -1.27 3.58
CA LEU A 222 -14.99 -1.70 4.79
C LEU A 222 -16.49 -1.61 4.58
N ARG A 223 -17.19 -2.71 4.84
CA ARG A 223 -18.64 -2.69 5.01
C ARG A 223 -18.96 -2.10 6.38
N ALA A 224 -19.82 -1.09 6.45
CA ALA A 224 -20.09 -0.36 7.68
C ALA A 224 -20.59 -1.27 8.80
N SER A 225 -21.42 -2.29 8.51
CA SER A 225 -21.84 -3.30 9.49
C SER A 225 -20.71 -4.16 10.07
N LEU A 226 -19.54 -4.24 9.43
CA LEU A 226 -18.34 -4.98 9.88
C LEU A 226 -17.32 -4.12 10.62
N ARG A 227 -17.72 -2.95 11.13
CA ARG A 227 -16.84 -1.99 11.82
C ARG A 227 -16.44 -2.37 13.26
N ALA A 228 -17.04 -3.40 13.84
CA ALA A 228 -16.92 -3.79 15.25
C ALA A 228 -16.32 -5.19 15.42
#